data_AF-A0A8T2BP04-F1
#
_entry.id   AF-A0A8T2BP04-F1
#
_cell.length_a   1.000
_cell.length_b   1.000
_cell.length_c   1.000
_cell.angle_alpha   90.00
_cell.angle_beta   90.00
_cell.angle_gamma   90.00
#
_symmetry.space_group_name_H-M   'P 1'
#
loop_
_entity.id
_entity.type
_entity.pdbx_description
1 polymer ?
#
loop_
_entity_poly.entity_id
_entity_poly.type
_entity_poly.pdbx_seq_one_letter_code
_entity_poly.pdbx_strand_id
1 'polypeptide(L)'
;MMNFVSLCDMNYGFVPKKSTDFFVKQKIHKLPSRGDVITRLPVFGSNASENLNAKTRSNLRVRPIFCKSYGDTAKVYQEEEIPKEKLIWRAIKLPMYSVALVPLTVGASAAYLETGLFLARRYVTLMLSSILIITWLNLSNDVYDFDTGADKNKKESVVNLVGSRSGTLAAAITSLTLGVSGLVWTSLDASNIRAILLLASAILCGYVYQCPPFRLSYQGLGEPLCFAAFGPFATTAFYLLLGSSSEMRHLPLSGRVLSSSLLVGFTTSLILFCSHFHQVDGDLAVGKYSPMVRLGTEKGAFVVRWAIRLLYSMLLVLGLSRILPLPCTLMCFLTLPVGNLVSSYVEKHHKDNGKIFMAKYYCVRLHALFGAALSLGLVIAR
;
A
#
# COMPACT_ATOMS: atom_id res chain seq x y z
N MET A 1 51.20 -16.41 36.75
CA MET A 1 50.49 -16.46 38.05
C MET A 1 50.39 -15.04 38.55
N MET A 2 49.41 -14.30 38.03
CA MET A 2 48.11 -13.99 38.66
C MET A 2 48.23 -12.75 39.57
N ASN A 3 48.02 -11.60 38.93
CA ASN A 3 47.88 -10.29 39.53
C ASN A 3 46.44 -10.08 40.03
N PHE A 4 46.34 -9.54 41.24
CA PHE A 4 45.15 -8.91 41.81
C PHE A 4 44.87 -7.58 41.10
N VAL A 5 43.64 -7.40 40.60
CA VAL A 5 42.93 -6.12 40.45
C VAL A 5 41.43 -6.47 40.39
N SER A 6 40.43 -5.73 40.87
CA SER A 6 40.16 -4.82 41.99
C SER A 6 38.84 -4.13 41.63
N LEU A 7 37.93 -4.00 42.61
CA LEU A 7 36.90 -2.94 42.80
C LEU A 7 35.71 -2.84 41.78
N CYS A 8 34.47 -3.10 42.24
CA CYS A 8 33.45 -2.15 42.79
C CYS A 8 32.63 -1.46 41.67
N ASP A 9 31.33 -1.13 41.79
CA ASP A 9 30.42 -1.05 42.94
C ASP A 9 28.93 -0.97 42.50
N MET A 10 28.04 -1.32 43.45
CA MET A 10 26.67 -0.82 43.76
C MET A 10 25.45 -0.81 42.79
N ASN A 11 24.44 -1.61 43.21
CA ASN A 11 23.02 -1.28 43.55
C ASN A 11 22.16 -0.31 42.70
N TYR A 12 20.95 -0.77 42.29
CA TYR A 12 19.62 -0.34 42.78
C TYR A 12 18.50 -1.16 42.08
N GLY A 13 17.46 -1.58 42.82
CA GLY A 13 16.46 -2.56 42.39
C GLY A 13 15.18 -2.02 41.74
N PHE A 14 14.28 -2.93 41.33
CA PHE A 14 12.84 -2.66 41.17
C PHE A 14 12.00 -3.96 41.15
N VAL A 15 10.89 -3.95 41.89
CA VAL A 15 9.87 -5.01 42.04
C VAL A 15 8.69 -4.73 41.11
N PRO A 16 8.05 -5.74 40.47
CA PRO A 16 6.69 -5.60 39.99
C PRO A 16 5.68 -6.44 40.80
N LYS A 17 4.65 -5.76 41.32
CA LYS A 17 3.42 -6.33 41.90
C LYS A 17 2.50 -6.83 40.78
N LYS A 18 1.87 -8.00 41.00
CA LYS A 18 0.81 -8.59 40.16
C LYS A 18 -0.53 -7.85 40.33
N SER A 19 -1.20 -7.54 39.22
CA SER A 19 -2.67 -7.51 39.11
C SER A 19 -3.07 -7.87 37.68
N THR A 20 -3.78 -8.98 37.51
CA THR A 20 -4.39 -9.36 36.23
C THR A 20 -5.87 -9.59 36.46
N ASP A 21 -6.69 -8.60 36.08
CA ASP A 21 -8.10 -8.78 35.80
C ASP A 21 -8.26 -9.44 34.42
N PHE A 22 -8.77 -10.66 34.41
CA PHE A 22 -9.14 -11.37 33.19
C PHE A 22 -10.55 -10.95 32.75
N PHE A 23 -10.64 -10.09 31.74
CA PHE A 23 -11.88 -9.92 30.96
C PHE A 23 -12.00 -11.09 29.96
N VAL A 24 -12.86 -12.05 30.26
CA VAL A 24 -13.23 -13.13 29.34
C VAL A 24 -14.25 -12.59 28.33
N LYS A 25 -13.85 -12.53 27.06
CA LYS A 25 -14.72 -12.21 25.91
C LYS A 25 -15.48 -13.48 25.50
N GLN A 26 -16.79 -13.54 25.74
CA GLN A 26 -17.63 -14.66 25.30
C GLN A 26 -17.74 -14.69 23.76
N LYS A 27 -17.36 -15.83 23.16
CA LYS A 27 -17.46 -16.11 21.73
C LYS A 27 -18.73 -16.92 21.50
N ILE A 28 -19.78 -16.31 20.97
CA ILE A 28 -21.05 -16.99 20.65
C ILE A 28 -20.85 -17.84 19.39
N HIS A 29 -20.93 -19.16 19.53
CA HIS A 29 -21.05 -20.09 18.40
C HIS A 29 -22.54 -20.32 18.09
N LYS A 30 -22.94 -20.06 16.84
CA LYS A 30 -24.22 -20.53 16.27
C LYS A 30 -24.18 -22.05 16.11
N LEU A 31 -25.17 -22.76 16.66
CA LEU A 31 -25.56 -24.11 16.25
C LEU A 31 -27.05 -24.15 15.84
N PRO A 32 -27.48 -25.14 15.05
CA PRO A 32 -28.62 -25.03 14.15
C PRO A 32 -29.97 -25.29 14.82
N SER A 33 -30.98 -24.79 14.13
CA SER A 33 -32.43 -24.82 14.39
C SER A 33 -33.02 -26.19 14.73
N ARG A 34 -33.79 -26.26 15.84
CA ARG A 34 -35.08 -26.99 15.92
C ARG A 34 -35.78 -26.72 17.26
N GLY A 35 -37.06 -26.33 17.18
CA GLY A 35 -38.09 -26.66 18.18
C GLY A 35 -38.30 -25.66 19.31
N ASP A 36 -39.54 -25.19 19.41
CA ASP A 36 -40.10 -24.25 20.36
C ASP A 36 -39.88 -24.62 21.85
N VAL A 37 -39.80 -23.60 22.72
CA VAL A 37 -40.80 -23.29 23.77
C VAL A 37 -40.32 -22.03 24.51
N ILE A 38 -41.19 -21.02 24.50
CA ILE A 38 -41.09 -19.80 25.29
C ILE A 38 -41.40 -20.15 26.75
N THR A 39 -40.47 -19.88 27.67
CA THR A 39 -40.85 -19.58 29.06
C THR A 39 -39.84 -18.61 29.67
N ARG A 40 -40.33 -17.41 29.98
CA ARG A 40 -39.66 -16.39 30.79
C ARG A 40 -39.54 -16.89 32.23
N LEU A 41 -38.39 -16.71 32.87
CA LEU A 41 -38.31 -16.70 34.34
C LEU A 41 -37.42 -15.53 34.79
N PRO A 42 -37.81 -14.82 35.86
CA PRO A 42 -37.30 -13.50 36.20
C PRO A 42 -36.10 -13.53 37.14
N VAL A 43 -35.40 -12.39 37.14
CA VAL A 43 -34.37 -12.00 38.11
C VAL A 43 -35.02 -11.78 39.49
N PHE A 44 -34.54 -12.50 40.50
CA PHE A 44 -34.53 -12.14 41.93
C PHE A 44 -33.26 -12.79 42.49
N GLY A 45 -32.42 -12.16 43.29
CA GLY A 45 -32.70 -11.17 44.33
C GLY A 45 -32.22 -11.79 45.65
N SER A 46 -31.25 -11.12 46.28
CA SER A 46 -30.48 -11.53 47.47
C SER A 46 -31.31 -11.93 48.69
N ASN A 47 -30.67 -12.71 49.57
CA ASN A 47 -30.95 -12.93 51.00
C ASN A 47 -32.03 -13.95 51.39
N ALA A 48 -31.60 -15.09 51.91
CA ALA A 48 -32.21 -15.72 53.09
C ALA A 48 -31.26 -16.77 53.67
N SER A 49 -30.67 -16.45 54.82
CA SER A 49 -30.10 -17.40 55.77
C SER A 49 -31.28 -17.96 56.57
N GLU A 50 -31.54 -19.26 56.50
CA GLU A 50 -32.26 -19.92 57.59
C GLU A 50 -31.97 -21.42 57.65
N ASN A 51 -31.58 -21.83 58.85
CA ASN A 51 -31.28 -23.19 59.27
C ASN A 51 -32.54 -24.03 59.29
N LEU A 52 -32.49 -25.24 58.73
CA LEU A 52 -33.38 -26.32 59.15
C LEU A 52 -32.65 -27.67 59.15
N ASN A 53 -32.72 -28.28 60.32
CA ASN A 53 -32.07 -29.50 60.75
C ASN A 53 -32.71 -30.77 60.15
N ALA A 54 -31.82 -31.76 59.96
CA ALA A 54 -32.02 -33.20 60.15
C ALA A 54 -32.84 -34.02 59.14
N LYS A 55 -32.26 -35.21 58.87
CA LYS A 55 -32.81 -36.40 58.20
C LYS A 55 -33.05 -36.26 56.69
N THR A 56 -32.07 -36.72 55.91
CA THR A 56 -32.21 -37.91 55.05
C THR A 56 -30.81 -38.31 54.55
N ARG A 57 -30.24 -39.35 55.17
CA ARG A 57 -29.06 -40.07 54.63
C ARG A 57 -29.58 -41.06 53.60
N SER A 58 -29.48 -40.74 52.32
CA SER A 58 -29.71 -41.69 51.23
C SER A 58 -28.53 -41.66 50.26
N ASN A 59 -27.67 -42.67 50.40
CA ASN A 59 -26.70 -43.22 49.45
C ASN A 59 -26.60 -42.52 48.08
N LEU A 60 -25.75 -41.49 47.97
CA LEU A 60 -25.15 -41.13 46.68
C LEU A 60 -23.86 -41.95 46.50
N ARG A 61 -23.96 -43.03 45.71
CA ARG A 61 -22.80 -43.69 45.12
C ARG A 61 -22.10 -42.68 44.20
N VAL A 62 -20.97 -42.15 44.64
CA VAL A 62 -20.03 -41.44 43.76
C VAL A 62 -19.52 -42.45 42.75
N ARG A 63 -20.05 -42.41 41.52
CA ARG A 63 -19.41 -43.09 40.39
C ARG A 63 -18.10 -42.33 40.11
N PRO A 64 -16.96 -43.02 39.91
CA PRO A 64 -15.76 -42.33 39.46
C PRO A 64 -16.08 -41.68 38.12
N ILE A 65 -16.01 -40.35 38.07
CA ILE A 65 -16.00 -39.60 36.82
C ILE A 65 -14.69 -40.01 36.15
N PHE A 66 -14.82 -40.85 35.13
CA PHE A 66 -13.72 -41.16 34.23
C PHE A 66 -13.39 -39.85 33.50
N CYS A 67 -12.41 -39.11 34.00
CA CYS A 67 -11.80 -38.00 33.28
C CYS A 67 -11.19 -38.61 32.02
N LYS A 68 -11.93 -38.53 30.91
CA LYS A 68 -11.38 -38.72 29.58
C LYS A 68 -10.38 -37.58 29.42
N SER A 69 -9.10 -37.89 29.57
CA SER A 69 -8.01 -37.00 29.15
C SER A 69 -8.24 -36.75 27.67
N TYR A 70 -8.85 -35.61 27.35
CA TYR A 70 -8.91 -35.12 25.99
C TYR A 70 -7.47 -34.66 25.74
N GLY A 71 -6.67 -35.56 25.17
CA GLY A 71 -5.31 -35.22 24.77
C GLY A 71 -5.37 -33.94 23.96
N ASP A 72 -4.75 -32.90 24.50
CA ASP A 72 -4.53 -31.63 23.83
C ASP A 72 -3.78 -31.91 22.53
N THR A 73 -4.53 -32.17 21.47
CA THR A 73 -4.10 -31.84 20.12
C THR A 73 -4.38 -30.35 19.94
N ALA A 74 -3.66 -29.55 20.74
CA ALA A 74 -3.33 -28.20 20.34
C ALA A 74 -2.57 -28.36 19.03
N LYS A 75 -3.29 -28.25 17.90
CA LYS A 75 -2.65 -27.95 16.62
C LYS A 75 -1.94 -26.63 16.86
N VAL A 76 -0.65 -26.72 17.18
CA VAL A 76 0.29 -25.64 17.04
C VAL A 76 0.13 -25.20 15.60
N TYR A 77 -0.58 -24.09 15.39
CA TYR A 77 -0.49 -23.36 14.15
C TYR A 77 0.96 -22.89 14.12
N GLN A 78 1.84 -23.69 13.53
CA GLN A 78 3.13 -23.20 13.11
C GLN A 78 2.79 -22.07 12.14
N GLU A 79 3.00 -20.82 12.55
CA GLU A 79 3.16 -19.75 11.59
C GLU A 79 4.28 -20.22 10.66
N GLU A 80 3.95 -20.56 9.41
CA GLU A 80 4.96 -20.85 8.40
C GLU A 80 5.91 -19.65 8.37
N GLU A 81 7.15 -19.85 8.85
CA GLU A 81 8.15 -18.81 8.83
C GLU A 81 8.48 -18.49 7.37
N ILE A 82 8.13 -17.28 6.96
CA ILE A 82 8.37 -16.81 5.60
C ILE A 82 9.90 -16.67 5.42
N PRO A 83 10.50 -17.30 4.39
CA PRO A 83 11.95 -17.21 4.16
C PRO A 83 12.44 -15.76 4.08
N LYS A 84 13.60 -15.48 4.66
CA LYS A 84 14.21 -14.13 4.70
C LYS A 84 14.35 -13.50 3.31
N GLU A 85 14.69 -14.31 2.31
CA GLU A 85 14.79 -13.88 0.90
C GLU A 85 13.45 -13.35 0.36
N LYS A 86 12.35 -14.05 0.68
CA LYS A 86 11.00 -13.65 0.30
C LYS A 86 10.55 -12.39 1.04
N LEU A 87 10.99 -12.19 2.28
CA LEU A 87 10.77 -10.94 3.02
C LEU A 87 11.55 -9.77 2.42
N ILE A 88 12.82 -9.97 2.07
CA ILE A 88 13.66 -8.95 1.41
C ILE A 88 13.04 -8.54 0.07
N TRP A 89 12.61 -9.51 -0.76
CA TRP A 89 11.93 -9.20 -2.03
C TRP A 89 10.65 -8.40 -1.81
N ARG A 90 9.85 -8.74 -0.79
CA ARG A 90 8.64 -7.99 -0.42
C ARG A 90 8.96 -6.59 0.09
N ALA A 91 10.05 -6.41 0.83
CA ALA A 91 10.49 -5.13 1.40
C ALA A 91 11.05 -4.18 0.35
N ILE A 92 11.81 -4.70 -0.61
CA ILE A 92 12.30 -3.93 -1.77
C ILE A 92 11.13 -3.45 -2.62
N LYS A 93 9.99 -4.17 -2.65
CA LYS A 93 8.80 -3.79 -3.43
C LYS A 93 9.14 -3.56 -4.91
N LEU A 94 10.09 -4.32 -5.48
CA LEU A 94 10.68 -4.05 -6.80
C LEU A 94 9.65 -3.80 -7.92
N PRO A 95 8.54 -4.57 -8.05
CA PRO A 95 7.51 -4.29 -9.06
C PRO A 95 6.87 -2.90 -8.94
N MET A 96 6.83 -2.32 -7.73
CA MET A 96 6.26 -1.00 -7.48
C MET A 96 7.10 0.13 -8.09
N TYR A 97 8.39 -0.09 -8.41
CA TYR A 97 9.23 0.93 -9.07
C TYR A 97 8.81 1.19 -10.53
N SER A 98 7.89 0.38 -11.08
CA SER A 98 7.20 0.71 -12.33
C SER A 98 6.54 2.09 -12.30
N VAL A 99 6.07 2.54 -11.12
CA VAL A 99 5.45 3.87 -10.96
C VAL A 99 6.47 5.02 -11.07
N ALA A 100 7.77 4.73 -10.95
CA ALA A 100 8.82 5.70 -11.27
C ALA A 100 9.12 5.72 -12.78
N LEU A 101 9.12 4.54 -13.41
CA LEU A 101 9.54 4.38 -14.80
C LEU A 101 8.45 4.81 -15.79
N VAL A 102 7.21 4.37 -15.61
CA VAL A 102 6.12 4.61 -16.58
C VAL A 102 5.85 6.10 -16.82
N PRO A 103 5.67 6.97 -15.81
CA PRO A 103 5.51 8.41 -16.03
C PRO A 103 6.67 9.02 -16.82
N LEU A 104 7.90 8.60 -16.51
CA LEU A 104 9.11 9.07 -17.19
C LEU A 104 9.16 8.61 -18.64
N THR A 105 8.91 7.33 -18.91
CA THR A 105 8.94 6.78 -20.29
C THR A 105 7.81 7.33 -21.14
N VAL A 106 6.61 7.51 -20.57
CA VAL A 106 5.47 8.14 -21.29
C VAL A 106 5.76 9.61 -21.56
N GLY A 107 6.27 10.36 -20.58
CA GLY A 107 6.70 11.75 -20.76
C GLY A 107 7.79 11.88 -21.83
N ALA A 108 8.79 10.99 -21.80
CA ALA A 108 9.85 10.91 -22.80
C ALA A 108 9.32 10.65 -24.21
N SER A 109 8.38 9.70 -24.34
CA SER A 109 7.79 9.33 -25.64
C SER A 109 6.92 10.44 -26.20
N ALA A 110 6.17 11.14 -25.35
CA ALA A 110 5.42 12.33 -25.74
C ALA A 110 6.36 13.46 -26.18
N ALA A 111 7.49 13.65 -25.49
CA ALA A 111 8.48 14.67 -25.86
C ALA A 111 9.15 14.32 -27.19
N TYR A 112 9.46 13.03 -27.40
CA TYR A 112 9.98 12.53 -28.67
C TYR A 112 8.97 12.71 -29.80
N LEU A 113 7.68 12.44 -29.58
CA LEU A 113 6.64 12.66 -30.60
C LEU A 113 6.61 14.11 -31.09
N GLU A 114 6.80 15.09 -30.21
CA GLU A 114 6.78 16.51 -30.60
C GLU A 114 8.13 16.96 -31.19
N THR A 115 9.25 16.56 -30.57
CA THR A 115 10.58 17.13 -30.88
C THR A 115 11.45 16.25 -31.78
N GLY A 116 11.27 14.93 -31.76
CA GLY A 116 12.11 13.93 -32.43
C GLY A 116 13.44 13.67 -31.74
N LEU A 117 13.66 14.26 -30.57
CA LEU A 117 14.92 14.14 -29.84
C LEU A 117 14.74 13.20 -28.66
N PHE A 118 15.74 12.35 -28.43
CA PHE A 118 15.84 11.52 -27.24
C PHE A 118 17.10 11.88 -26.44
N LEU A 119 16.91 12.58 -25.32
CA LEU A 119 17.99 13.04 -24.45
C LEU A 119 18.39 11.93 -23.46
N ALA A 120 19.08 10.89 -23.94
CA ALA A 120 19.42 9.69 -23.18
C ALA A 120 20.08 9.97 -21.81
N ARG A 121 21.05 10.89 -21.76
CA ARG A 121 21.71 11.28 -20.50
C ARG A 121 20.72 11.85 -19.48
N ARG A 122 19.85 12.78 -19.91
CA ARG A 122 18.82 13.36 -19.04
C ARG A 122 17.80 12.32 -18.62
N TYR A 123 17.40 11.43 -19.53
CA TYR A 123 16.50 10.32 -19.21
C TYR A 123 17.06 9.44 -18.08
N VAL A 124 18.32 9.02 -18.17
CA VAL A 124 18.97 8.19 -17.14
C VAL A 124 19.08 8.95 -15.81
N THR A 125 19.47 10.23 -15.81
CA THR A 125 19.52 11.04 -14.58
C THR A 125 18.15 11.18 -13.93
N LEU A 126 17.09 11.45 -14.71
CA LEU A 126 15.71 11.53 -14.22
C LEU A 126 15.21 10.18 -13.71
N MET A 127 15.60 9.08 -14.36
CA MET A 127 15.25 7.72 -13.94
C MET A 127 15.85 7.40 -12.58
N LEU A 128 17.16 7.60 -12.41
CA LEU A 128 17.85 7.37 -11.13
C LEU A 128 17.28 8.26 -10.02
N SER A 129 17.03 9.54 -10.33
CA SER A 129 16.41 10.48 -9.39
C SER A 129 15.01 10.03 -8.97
N SER A 130 14.19 9.58 -9.92
CA SER A 130 12.82 9.11 -9.64
C SER A 130 12.83 7.84 -8.81
N ILE A 131 13.74 6.90 -9.08
CA ILE A 131 13.94 5.69 -8.25
C ILE A 131 14.27 6.10 -6.81
N LEU A 132 15.16 7.08 -6.61
CA LEU A 132 15.50 7.58 -5.26
C LEU A 132 14.30 8.25 -4.57
N ILE A 133 13.46 9.00 -5.29
CA ILE A 133 12.22 9.55 -4.74
C ILE A 133 11.24 8.44 -4.32
N ILE A 134 11.07 7.38 -5.12
CA ILE A 134 10.23 6.23 -4.74
C ILE A 134 10.81 5.47 -3.55
N THR A 135 12.13 5.32 -3.50
CA THR A 135 12.82 4.75 -2.33
C THR A 135 12.55 5.58 -1.07
N TRP A 136 12.64 6.91 -1.15
CA TRP A 136 12.27 7.79 -0.05
C TRP A 136 10.82 7.58 0.38
N LEU A 137 9.84 7.55 -0.53
CA LEU A 137 8.43 7.32 -0.19
C LEU A 137 8.21 5.99 0.52
N ASN A 138 8.85 4.91 0.04
CA ASN A 138 8.74 3.59 0.64
C ASN A 138 9.37 3.52 2.03
N LEU A 139 10.59 4.05 2.19
CA LEU A 139 11.31 4.02 3.47
C LEU A 139 10.68 4.94 4.51
N SER A 140 10.28 6.15 4.10
CA SER A 140 9.59 7.07 4.99
C SER A 140 8.27 6.48 5.47
N ASN A 141 7.45 5.90 4.58
CA ASN A 141 6.21 5.23 4.98
C ASN A 141 6.45 4.17 6.06
N ASP A 142 7.43 3.29 5.88
CA ASP A 142 7.75 2.26 6.87
C ASP A 142 8.24 2.87 8.21
N VAL A 143 8.96 4.01 8.19
CA VAL A 143 9.37 4.73 9.41
C VAL A 143 8.17 5.29 10.17
N TYR A 144 7.26 5.99 9.51
CA TYR A 144 6.15 6.63 10.22
C TYR A 144 5.03 5.65 10.56
N ASP A 145 4.84 4.58 9.78
CA ASP A 145 3.93 3.48 10.15
C ASP A 145 4.50 2.64 11.31
N PHE A 146 5.83 2.60 11.48
CA PHE A 146 6.44 2.08 12.71
C PHE A 146 6.10 2.96 13.91
N ASP A 147 6.20 4.29 13.77
CA ASP A 147 5.91 5.25 14.85
C ASP A 147 4.44 5.20 15.32
N THR A 148 3.49 4.93 14.42
CA THR A 148 2.06 4.76 14.77
C THR A 148 1.72 3.37 15.28
N GLY A 149 2.62 2.40 15.10
CA GLY A 149 2.39 1.00 15.41
C GLY A 149 1.61 0.23 14.34
N ALA A 150 1.35 0.83 13.17
CA ALA A 150 0.73 0.16 12.02
C ALA A 150 1.58 -1.02 11.51
N ASP A 151 2.90 -0.90 11.60
CA ASP A 151 3.85 -1.93 11.12
C ASP A 151 4.28 -2.94 12.20
N LYS A 152 3.70 -2.95 13.42
CA LYS A 152 4.13 -3.82 14.53
C LYS A 152 4.28 -5.31 14.18
N ASN A 153 3.37 -5.84 13.35
CA ASN A 153 3.36 -7.26 12.95
C ASN A 153 3.79 -7.48 11.49
N LYS A 154 4.25 -6.44 10.79
CA LYS A 154 4.57 -6.49 9.36
C LYS A 154 6.03 -6.85 9.16
N LYS A 155 6.31 -8.15 9.02
CA LYS A 155 7.68 -8.70 8.90
C LYS A 155 8.45 -8.14 7.69
N GLU A 156 7.76 -7.68 6.64
CA GLU A 156 8.36 -7.07 5.45
C GLU A 156 8.63 -5.56 5.54
N SER A 157 8.33 -4.91 6.67
CA SER A 157 8.72 -3.50 6.89
C SER A 157 10.24 -3.38 6.95
N VAL A 158 10.83 -2.39 6.26
CA VAL A 158 12.29 -2.20 6.26
C VAL A 158 12.79 -1.88 7.67
N VAL A 159 12.01 -1.15 8.48
CA VAL A 159 12.36 -0.88 9.88
C VAL A 159 12.47 -2.18 10.68
N ASN A 160 11.52 -3.11 10.49
CA ASN A 160 11.52 -4.39 11.19
C ASN A 160 12.64 -5.33 10.70
N LEU A 161 12.98 -5.29 9.41
CA LEU A 161 14.05 -6.11 8.82
C LEU A 161 15.45 -5.62 9.22
N VAL A 162 15.66 -4.30 9.22
CA VAL A 162 16.94 -3.68 9.58
C VAL A 162 17.09 -3.59 11.11
N GLY A 163 15.97 -3.52 11.84
CA GLY A 163 15.96 -3.33 13.29
C GLY A 163 16.34 -1.91 13.73
N SER A 164 16.32 -0.93 12.82
CA SER A 164 16.76 0.45 13.11
C SER A 164 15.88 1.50 12.44
N ARG A 165 14.97 2.08 13.23
CA ARG A 165 14.13 3.21 12.78
C ARG A 165 14.98 4.41 12.35
N SER A 166 16.02 4.76 13.11
CA SER A 166 16.91 5.88 12.78
C SER A 166 17.73 5.62 11.51
N GLY A 167 18.20 4.38 11.30
CA GLY A 167 18.90 3.99 10.07
C GLY A 167 18.01 4.07 8.84
N THR A 168 16.78 3.56 8.94
CA THR A 168 15.79 3.65 7.86
C THR A 168 15.41 5.09 7.54
N LEU A 169 15.26 5.96 8.55
CA LEU A 169 14.99 7.39 8.34
C LEU A 169 16.17 8.10 7.67
N ALA A 170 17.40 7.83 8.11
CA ALA A 170 18.60 8.40 7.48
C ALA A 170 18.68 8.00 5.99
N ALA A 171 18.45 6.72 5.67
CA ALA A 171 18.39 6.25 4.28
C ALA A 171 17.26 6.92 3.47
N ALA A 172 16.09 7.14 4.08
CA ALA A 172 14.98 7.86 3.45
C ALA A 172 15.37 9.31 3.11
N ILE A 173 15.97 10.04 4.07
CA ILE A 173 16.40 11.43 3.87
C ILE A 173 17.50 11.50 2.81
N THR A 174 18.50 10.63 2.85
CA THR A 174 19.56 10.57 1.83
C THR A 174 19.00 10.28 0.43
N SER A 175 18.01 9.38 0.34
CA SER A 175 17.35 9.11 -0.95
C SER A 175 16.59 10.34 -1.46
N LEU A 176 15.89 11.06 -0.57
CA LEU A 176 15.20 12.30 -0.93
C LEU A 176 16.17 13.37 -1.41
N THR A 177 17.24 13.64 -0.67
CA THR A 177 18.20 14.71 -0.99
C THR A 177 18.90 14.44 -2.32
N LEU A 178 19.38 13.20 -2.54
CA LEU A 178 20.01 12.82 -3.81
C LEU A 178 19.01 12.85 -4.98
N GLY A 179 17.79 12.33 -4.78
CA GLY A 179 16.74 12.35 -5.79
C GLY A 179 16.34 13.77 -6.19
N VAL A 180 16.06 14.64 -5.21
CA VAL A 180 15.74 16.06 -5.45
C VAL A 180 16.90 16.78 -6.14
N SER A 181 18.14 16.54 -5.71
CA SER A 181 19.32 17.17 -6.32
C SER A 181 19.42 16.85 -7.82
N GLY A 182 19.21 15.59 -8.21
CA GLY A 182 19.22 15.19 -9.62
C GLY A 182 18.07 15.79 -10.44
N LEU A 183 16.86 15.88 -9.86
CA LEU A 183 15.71 16.54 -10.50
C LEU A 183 15.94 18.05 -10.69
N VAL A 184 16.44 18.73 -9.65
CA VAL A 184 16.73 20.17 -9.69
C VAL A 184 17.86 20.45 -10.69
N TRP A 185 18.96 19.69 -10.63
CA TRP A 185 20.07 19.81 -11.57
C TRP A 185 19.58 19.71 -13.02
N THR A 186 18.80 18.68 -13.33
CA THR A 186 18.26 18.48 -14.69
C THR A 186 17.31 19.59 -15.11
N SER A 187 16.52 20.13 -14.16
CA SER A 187 15.57 21.21 -14.45
C SER A 187 16.25 22.56 -14.68
N LEU A 188 17.34 22.83 -13.97
CA LEU A 188 18.19 24.01 -14.18
C LEU A 188 18.93 23.91 -15.53
N ASP A 189 19.48 22.74 -15.86
CA ASP A 189 20.10 22.46 -17.17
C ASP A 189 19.11 22.66 -18.34
N ALA A 190 17.83 22.37 -18.12
CA ALA A 190 16.76 22.57 -19.09
C ALA A 190 16.17 24.00 -19.09
N SER A 191 16.57 24.88 -18.16
CA SER A 191 15.97 26.20 -17.94
C SER A 191 14.43 26.17 -17.82
N ASN A 192 13.85 25.10 -17.24
CA ASN A 192 12.40 24.89 -17.26
C ASN A 192 11.79 24.97 -15.85
N ILE A 193 11.46 26.19 -15.43
CA ILE A 193 10.88 26.45 -14.09
C ILE A 193 9.53 25.76 -13.87
N ARG A 194 8.74 25.59 -14.94
CA ARG A 194 7.45 24.89 -14.87
C ARG A 194 7.62 23.43 -14.46
N ALA A 195 8.64 22.76 -14.98
CA ALA A 195 8.96 21.39 -14.58
C ALA A 195 9.36 21.30 -13.10
N ILE A 196 10.10 22.28 -12.56
CA ILE A 196 10.44 22.35 -11.12
C ILE A 196 9.18 22.41 -10.27
N LEU A 197 8.24 23.30 -10.60
CA LEU A 197 6.99 23.45 -9.85
C LEU A 197 6.13 22.18 -9.88
N LEU A 198 6.06 21.52 -11.04
CA LEU A 198 5.33 20.26 -11.18
C LEU A 198 5.99 19.14 -10.37
N LEU A 199 7.31 18.96 -10.45
CA LEU A 199 8.04 17.96 -9.66
C LEU A 199 7.94 18.22 -8.15
N ALA A 200 8.07 19.49 -7.74
CA ALA A 200 7.87 19.88 -6.36
C ALA A 200 6.44 19.55 -5.88
N SER A 201 5.43 19.79 -6.73
CA SER A 201 4.04 19.43 -6.44
C SER A 201 3.85 17.91 -6.31
N ALA A 202 4.48 17.11 -7.19
CA ALA A 202 4.46 15.64 -7.10
C ALA A 202 5.09 15.12 -5.79
N ILE A 203 6.25 15.66 -5.42
CA ILE A 203 6.95 15.30 -4.18
C ILE A 203 6.13 15.74 -2.96
N LEU A 204 5.53 16.94 -3.01
CA LEU A 204 4.66 17.43 -1.96
C LEU A 204 3.45 16.51 -1.76
N CYS A 205 2.80 16.04 -2.84
CA CYS A 205 1.73 15.04 -2.75
C CYS A 205 2.18 13.78 -1.98
N GLY A 206 3.39 13.28 -2.27
CA GLY A 206 3.97 12.14 -1.56
C GLY A 206 4.27 12.43 -0.08
N TYR A 207 4.75 13.65 0.22
CA TYR A 207 4.96 14.10 1.59
C TYR A 207 3.64 14.17 2.36
N VAL A 208 2.65 14.92 1.88
CA VAL A 208 1.36 15.09 2.60
C VAL A 208 0.57 13.78 2.69
N TYR A 209 0.79 12.85 1.75
CA TYR A 209 0.19 11.52 1.79
C TYR A 209 0.56 10.77 3.08
N GLN A 210 1.83 10.73 3.49
CA GLN A 210 2.23 9.90 4.63
C GLN A 210 2.86 10.67 5.81
N CYS A 211 3.48 11.84 5.60
CA CYS A 211 4.24 12.54 6.64
C CYS A 211 3.32 13.29 7.63
N PRO A 212 3.72 13.40 8.91
CA PRO A 212 3.17 14.40 9.82
C PRO A 212 3.37 15.83 9.28
N PRO A 213 2.46 16.78 9.60
CA PRO A 213 1.24 16.60 10.38
C PRO A 213 0.04 16.09 9.57
N PHE A 214 0.13 16.01 8.25
CA PHE A 214 -1.04 15.82 7.38
C PHE A 214 -1.56 14.38 7.33
N ARG A 215 -0.66 13.41 7.06
CA ARG A 215 -0.97 11.97 6.97
C ARG A 215 -2.28 11.67 6.21
N LEU A 216 -2.44 12.25 5.02
CA LEU A 216 -3.70 12.16 4.27
C LEU A 216 -4.05 10.72 3.84
N SER A 217 -3.10 9.79 3.86
CA SER A 217 -3.34 8.35 3.72
C SER A 217 -4.27 7.79 4.80
N TYR A 218 -4.22 8.33 6.02
CA TYR A 218 -5.11 7.96 7.14
C TYR A 218 -6.53 8.48 6.93
N GLN A 219 -6.70 9.46 6.05
CA GLN A 219 -7.99 10.08 5.73
C GLN A 219 -8.62 9.50 4.46
N GLY A 220 -7.96 8.54 3.78
CA GLY A 220 -8.48 7.95 2.54
C GLY A 220 -8.37 8.87 1.32
N LEU A 221 -7.42 9.82 1.34
CA LEU A 221 -7.14 10.74 0.23
C LEU A 221 -5.93 10.30 -0.62
N GLY A 222 -5.55 9.02 -0.52
CA GLY A 222 -4.37 8.48 -1.19
C GLY A 222 -4.48 8.50 -2.71
N GLU A 223 -5.61 8.05 -3.25
CA GLU A 223 -5.81 7.89 -4.70
C GLU A 223 -5.79 9.23 -5.44
N PRO A 224 -6.48 10.30 -4.99
CA PRO A 224 -6.36 11.61 -5.65
C PRO A 224 -4.93 12.18 -5.62
N LEU A 225 -4.20 12.01 -4.52
CA LEU A 225 -2.81 12.47 -4.40
C LEU A 225 -1.89 11.67 -5.32
N CYS A 226 -2.08 10.34 -5.37
CA CYS A 226 -1.35 9.44 -6.25
C CYS A 226 -1.60 9.80 -7.72
N PHE A 227 -2.87 10.01 -8.09
CA PHE A 227 -3.27 10.43 -9.43
C PHE A 227 -2.56 11.73 -9.84
N ALA A 228 -2.64 12.75 -9.00
CA ALA A 228 -2.05 14.06 -9.28
C ALA A 228 -0.52 13.99 -9.38
N ALA A 229 0.13 13.29 -8.45
CA ALA A 229 1.58 13.18 -8.37
C ALA A 229 2.17 12.49 -9.60
N PHE A 230 1.66 11.30 -9.94
CA PHE A 230 2.24 10.48 -11.01
C PHE A 230 1.74 10.85 -12.40
N GLY A 231 0.48 11.28 -12.50
CA GLY A 231 -0.10 11.69 -13.75
C GLY A 231 0.27 13.13 -14.11
N PRO A 232 -0.63 14.12 -13.89
CA PRO A 232 -0.44 15.49 -14.36
C PRO A 232 0.86 16.15 -13.92
N PHE A 233 1.38 15.87 -12.72
CA PHE A 233 2.60 16.52 -12.24
C PHE A 233 3.87 15.87 -12.79
N ALA A 234 4.20 14.65 -12.38
CA ALA A 234 5.45 14.02 -12.77
C ALA A 234 5.54 13.74 -14.28
N THR A 235 4.52 13.14 -14.89
CA THR A 235 4.54 12.80 -16.33
C THR A 235 4.74 14.04 -17.20
N THR A 236 4.01 15.13 -16.89
CA THR A 236 4.12 16.39 -17.63
C THR A 236 5.47 17.07 -17.40
N ALA A 237 6.01 17.02 -16.18
CA ALA A 237 7.34 17.56 -15.90
C ALA A 237 8.42 16.82 -16.69
N PHE A 238 8.36 15.48 -16.75
CA PHE A 238 9.31 14.70 -17.54
C PHE A 238 9.21 14.99 -19.03
N TYR A 239 8.00 15.15 -19.56
CA TYR A 239 7.78 15.63 -20.93
C TYR A 239 8.49 16.97 -21.18
N LEU A 240 8.28 17.95 -20.30
CA LEU A 240 8.90 19.26 -20.42
C LEU A 240 10.44 19.18 -20.37
N LEU A 241 11.01 18.42 -19.44
CA LEU A 241 12.47 18.31 -19.28
C LEU A 241 13.15 17.57 -20.44
N LEU A 242 12.49 16.56 -20.99
CA LEU A 242 13.03 15.73 -22.05
C LEU A 242 12.83 16.31 -23.45
N GLY A 243 11.85 17.21 -23.63
CA GLY A 243 11.65 17.94 -24.88
C GLY A 243 12.28 19.34 -24.89
N SER A 244 12.76 19.86 -23.76
CA SER A 244 13.53 21.11 -23.73
C SER A 244 14.96 20.88 -24.25
N SER A 245 15.35 21.52 -25.35
CA SER A 245 16.73 21.52 -25.87
C SER A 245 17.30 22.94 -25.88
N SER A 246 18.59 23.11 -26.24
CA SER A 246 19.19 24.44 -26.40
C SER A 246 18.43 25.31 -27.41
N GLU A 247 17.84 24.68 -28.42
CA GLU A 247 17.10 25.33 -29.50
C GLU A 247 15.60 25.47 -29.21
N MET A 248 15.03 24.57 -28.39
CA MET A 248 13.60 24.54 -28.08
C MET A 248 13.36 24.69 -26.58
N ARG A 249 13.17 25.93 -26.12
CA ARG A 249 12.92 26.26 -24.70
C ARG A 249 11.44 26.20 -24.31
N HIS A 250 10.52 26.39 -25.27
CA HIS A 250 9.08 26.41 -25.01
C HIS A 250 8.36 25.27 -25.72
N LEU A 251 8.22 24.14 -25.00
CA LEU A 251 7.42 23.02 -25.46
C LEU A 251 5.94 23.25 -25.05
N PRO A 252 4.97 23.21 -25.99
CA PRO A 252 3.56 23.45 -25.68
C PRO A 252 2.95 22.26 -24.93
N LEU A 253 2.05 22.54 -23.98
CA LEU A 253 1.26 21.48 -23.35
C LEU A 253 0.15 21.04 -24.31
N SER A 254 0.41 19.99 -25.08
CA SER A 254 -0.56 19.42 -26.01
C SER A 254 -1.60 18.54 -25.31
N GLY A 255 -2.75 18.35 -25.95
CA GLY A 255 -3.75 17.39 -25.48
C GLY A 255 -3.19 15.96 -25.36
N ARG A 256 -2.14 15.63 -26.12
CA ARG A 256 -1.46 14.31 -26.09
C ARG A 256 -0.76 14.06 -24.77
N VAL A 257 0.07 15.00 -24.30
CA VAL A 257 0.77 14.84 -23.01
C VAL A 257 -0.23 14.88 -21.85
N LEU A 258 -1.23 15.78 -21.89
CA LEU A 258 -2.21 15.88 -20.82
C LEU A 258 -3.02 14.58 -20.71
N SER A 259 -3.58 14.09 -21.82
CA SER A 259 -4.34 12.83 -21.82
C SER A 259 -3.48 11.62 -21.41
N SER A 260 -2.25 11.53 -21.92
CA SER A 260 -1.30 10.48 -21.52
C SER A 260 -1.02 10.51 -20.01
N SER A 261 -0.79 11.71 -19.45
CA SER A 261 -0.56 11.89 -18.02
C SER A 261 -1.76 11.46 -17.17
N LEU A 262 -2.99 11.75 -17.62
CA LEU A 262 -4.21 11.33 -16.91
C LEU A 262 -4.35 9.81 -16.90
N LEU A 263 -4.08 9.13 -18.02
CA LEU A 263 -4.12 7.67 -18.10
C LEU A 263 -3.04 7.01 -17.22
N VAL A 264 -1.84 7.58 -17.18
CA VAL A 264 -0.76 7.13 -16.28
C VAL A 264 -1.19 7.29 -14.82
N GLY A 265 -1.64 8.49 -14.41
CA GLY A 265 -2.10 8.73 -13.03
C GLY A 265 -3.26 7.82 -12.63
N PHE A 266 -4.17 7.52 -13.56
CA PHE A 266 -5.30 6.60 -13.32
C PHE A 266 -4.82 5.18 -13.01
N THR A 267 -3.94 4.63 -13.86
CA THR A 267 -3.40 3.29 -13.65
C THR A 267 -2.53 3.19 -12.40
N THR A 268 -1.77 4.23 -12.06
CA THR A 268 -0.99 4.27 -10.81
C THR A 268 -1.90 4.30 -9.58
N SER A 269 -2.97 5.10 -9.60
CA SER A 269 -3.93 5.18 -8.48
C SER A 269 -4.66 3.86 -8.24
N LEU A 270 -4.94 3.11 -9.31
CA LEU A 270 -5.54 1.78 -9.19
C LEU A 270 -4.63 0.78 -8.46
N ILE A 271 -3.30 0.91 -8.60
CA ILE A 271 -2.35 0.10 -7.81
C ILE A 271 -2.52 0.37 -6.32
N LEU A 272 -2.57 1.66 -5.94
CA LEU A 272 -2.73 2.07 -4.54
C LEU A 272 -4.07 1.58 -3.98
N PHE A 273 -5.16 1.80 -4.72
CA PHE A 273 -6.49 1.36 -4.33
C PHE A 273 -6.56 -0.15 -4.07
N CYS A 274 -6.01 -0.96 -5.00
CA CYS A 274 -5.95 -2.41 -4.86
C CYS A 274 -5.01 -2.89 -3.74
N SER A 275 -4.07 -2.04 -3.28
CA SER A 275 -3.18 -2.39 -2.18
C SER A 275 -3.90 -2.45 -0.83
N HIS A 276 -4.99 -1.71 -0.66
CA HIS A 276 -5.72 -1.62 0.61
C HIS A 276 -6.57 -2.86 0.95
N PHE A 277 -6.88 -3.73 -0.03
CA PHE A 277 -7.84 -4.84 0.17
C PHE A 277 -7.42 -5.82 1.27
N HIS A 278 -6.12 -6.08 1.42
CA HIS A 278 -5.61 -7.03 2.42
C HIS A 278 -5.38 -6.39 3.81
N GLN A 279 -5.62 -5.08 3.95
CA GLN A 279 -5.19 -4.29 5.11
C GLN A 279 -6.36 -3.73 5.94
N VAL A 280 -7.60 -4.10 5.65
CA VAL A 280 -8.79 -3.47 6.25
C VAL A 280 -8.74 -3.48 7.78
N ASP A 281 -8.53 -4.64 8.39
CA ASP A 281 -8.52 -4.77 9.86
C ASP A 281 -7.32 -4.05 10.49
N GLY A 282 -6.15 -4.10 9.83
CA GLY A 282 -4.93 -3.46 10.31
C GLY A 282 -4.99 -1.93 10.23
N ASP A 283 -5.49 -1.40 9.11
CA ASP A 283 -5.70 0.04 8.90
C ASP A 283 -6.70 0.57 9.94
N LEU A 284 -7.83 -0.13 10.17
CA LEU A 284 -8.83 0.29 11.15
C LEU A 284 -8.28 0.30 12.58
N ALA A 285 -7.44 -0.68 12.95
CA ALA A 285 -6.87 -0.79 14.30
C ALA A 285 -5.97 0.39 14.69
N VAL A 286 -5.40 1.11 13.71
CA VAL A 286 -4.55 2.29 13.93
C VAL A 286 -5.23 3.61 13.56
N GLY A 287 -6.54 3.59 13.32
CA GLY A 287 -7.32 4.78 12.98
C GLY A 287 -7.08 5.29 11.55
N LYS A 288 -6.56 4.45 10.65
CA LYS A 288 -6.41 4.76 9.22
C LYS A 288 -7.69 4.38 8.48
N TYR A 289 -8.44 5.39 8.04
CA TYR A 289 -9.68 5.22 7.28
C TYR A 289 -9.42 5.15 5.78
N SER A 290 -8.71 4.09 5.35
CA SER A 290 -8.46 3.81 3.93
C SER A 290 -9.76 3.56 3.14
N PRO A 291 -9.73 3.60 1.80
CA PRO A 291 -10.94 3.37 1.01
C PRO A 291 -11.61 2.03 1.31
N MET A 292 -10.84 0.98 1.61
CA MET A 292 -11.40 -0.34 1.94
C MET A 292 -12.03 -0.37 3.33
N VAL A 293 -11.52 0.42 4.28
CA VAL A 293 -12.17 0.61 5.59
C VAL A 293 -13.51 1.34 5.44
N ARG A 294 -13.58 2.34 4.55
CA ARG A 294 -14.80 3.15 4.32
C ARG A 294 -15.86 2.42 3.50
N LEU A 295 -15.46 1.75 2.42
CA LEU A 295 -16.37 1.15 1.45
C LEU A 295 -16.66 -0.33 1.76
N GLY A 296 -15.74 -1.03 2.39
CA GLY A 296 -15.70 -2.49 2.44
C GLY A 296 -15.19 -3.09 1.11
N THR A 297 -14.74 -4.34 1.18
CA THR A 297 -14.07 -4.99 0.03
C THR A 297 -15.03 -5.31 -1.13
N GLU A 298 -16.33 -5.50 -0.86
CA GLU A 298 -17.33 -5.77 -1.91
C GLU A 298 -17.58 -4.54 -2.80
N LYS A 299 -17.86 -3.38 -2.19
CA LYS A 299 -17.96 -2.11 -2.93
C LYS A 299 -16.62 -1.73 -3.55
N GLY A 300 -15.51 -2.02 -2.87
CA GLY A 300 -14.16 -1.88 -3.43
C GLY A 300 -13.98 -2.65 -4.73
N ALA A 301 -14.39 -3.92 -4.77
CA ALA A 301 -14.32 -4.74 -5.99
C ALA A 301 -15.17 -4.17 -7.13
N PHE A 302 -16.36 -3.64 -6.81
CA PHE A 302 -17.20 -2.93 -7.77
C PHE A 302 -16.51 -1.68 -8.33
N VAL A 303 -15.84 -0.88 -7.48
CA VAL A 303 -15.05 0.28 -7.93
C VAL A 303 -13.93 -0.13 -8.87
N VAL A 304 -13.20 -1.22 -8.59
CA VAL A 304 -12.14 -1.72 -9.48
C VAL A 304 -12.70 -2.09 -10.85
N ARG A 305 -13.82 -2.82 -10.91
CA ARG A 305 -14.48 -3.20 -12.16
C ARG A 305 -14.82 -1.97 -13.01
N TRP A 306 -15.43 -0.95 -12.40
CA TRP A 306 -15.78 0.27 -13.11
C TRP A 306 -14.58 1.14 -13.46
N ALA A 307 -13.53 1.14 -12.63
CA ALA A 307 -12.29 1.84 -12.94
C ALA A 307 -11.63 1.26 -14.19
N ILE A 308 -11.58 -0.07 -14.34
CA ILE A 308 -11.08 -0.72 -15.56
C ILE A 308 -11.93 -0.32 -16.78
N ARG A 309 -13.26 -0.38 -16.68
CA ARG A 309 -14.15 0.05 -17.78
C ARG A 309 -13.94 1.52 -18.15
N LEU A 310 -13.79 2.38 -17.15
CA LEU A 310 -13.55 3.81 -17.33
C LEU A 310 -12.22 4.06 -18.04
N LEU A 311 -11.14 3.37 -17.65
CA LEU A 311 -9.83 3.48 -18.31
C LEU A 311 -9.92 3.23 -19.82
N TYR A 312 -10.54 2.12 -20.23
CA TYR A 312 -10.66 1.77 -21.65
C TYR A 312 -11.71 2.63 -22.39
N SER A 313 -12.73 3.13 -21.69
CA SER A 313 -13.68 4.10 -22.26
C SER A 313 -13.01 5.45 -22.52
N MET A 314 -12.21 5.94 -21.57
CA MET A 314 -11.39 7.15 -21.76
C MET A 314 -10.42 6.98 -22.93
N LEU A 315 -9.73 5.83 -23.01
CA LEU A 315 -8.83 5.51 -24.13
C LEU A 315 -9.55 5.53 -25.48
N LEU A 316 -10.77 4.96 -25.56
CA LEU A 316 -11.59 4.97 -26.76
C LEU A 316 -11.96 6.39 -27.17
N VAL A 317 -12.48 7.19 -26.24
CA VAL A 317 -12.89 8.58 -26.50
C VAL A 317 -11.68 9.42 -26.95
N LEU A 318 -10.52 9.27 -26.31
CA LEU A 318 -9.29 9.97 -26.67
C LEU A 318 -8.77 9.57 -28.06
N GLY A 319 -8.93 8.31 -28.45
CA GLY A 319 -8.60 7.83 -29.80
C GLY A 319 -9.56 8.34 -30.88
N LEU A 320 -10.87 8.25 -30.63
CA LEU A 320 -11.91 8.71 -31.56
C LEU A 320 -11.88 10.23 -31.76
N SER A 321 -11.58 10.99 -30.70
CA SER A 321 -11.37 12.44 -30.77
C SER A 321 -10.03 12.85 -31.39
N ARG A 322 -9.16 11.88 -31.74
CA ARG A 322 -7.80 12.09 -32.29
C ARG A 322 -6.88 12.91 -31.38
N ILE A 323 -7.22 13.03 -30.08
CA ILE A 323 -6.35 13.64 -29.08
C ILE A 323 -5.14 12.73 -28.84
N LEU A 324 -5.37 11.42 -28.73
CA LEU A 324 -4.31 10.40 -28.74
C LEU A 324 -4.13 9.86 -30.15
N PRO A 325 -2.88 9.67 -30.63
CA PRO A 325 -2.63 9.00 -31.90
C PRO A 325 -3.22 7.60 -31.96
N LEU A 326 -3.71 7.18 -33.13
CA LEU A 326 -4.30 5.85 -33.33
C LEU A 326 -3.39 4.69 -32.87
N PRO A 327 -2.06 4.70 -33.10
CA PRO A 327 -1.18 3.65 -32.59
C PRO A 327 -1.23 3.51 -31.07
N CYS A 328 -1.37 4.62 -30.32
CA CYS A 328 -1.50 4.59 -28.86
C CYS A 328 -2.76 3.83 -28.43
N THR A 329 -3.90 4.18 -29.04
CA THR A 329 -5.19 3.55 -28.75
C THR A 329 -5.15 2.06 -29.04
N LEU A 330 -4.66 1.66 -30.23
CA LEU A 330 -4.58 0.25 -30.63
C LEU A 330 -3.67 -0.55 -29.68
N MET A 331 -2.46 -0.05 -29.41
CA MET A 331 -1.51 -0.75 -28.54
C MET A 331 -2.02 -0.85 -27.10
N CYS A 332 -2.61 0.21 -26.56
CA CYS A 332 -3.16 0.19 -25.20
C CYS A 332 -4.36 -0.77 -25.09
N PHE A 333 -5.19 -0.91 -26.14
CA PHE A 333 -6.30 -1.86 -26.15
C PHE A 333 -5.83 -3.32 -26.10
N LEU A 334 -4.61 -3.65 -26.56
CA LEU A 334 -4.04 -5.00 -26.41
C LEU A 334 -3.85 -5.39 -24.93
N THR A 335 -3.84 -4.43 -24.01
CA THR A 335 -3.74 -4.71 -22.57
C THR A 335 -5.08 -5.04 -21.91
N LEU A 336 -6.22 -4.92 -22.63
CA LEU A 336 -7.57 -5.19 -22.12
C LEU A 336 -7.72 -6.55 -21.41
N PRO A 337 -7.13 -7.66 -21.91
CA PRO A 337 -7.17 -8.94 -21.19
C PRO A 337 -6.56 -8.86 -19.79
N VAL A 338 -5.51 -8.05 -19.60
CA VAL A 338 -4.89 -7.81 -18.29
C VAL A 338 -5.79 -6.97 -17.38
N GLY A 339 -6.49 -5.97 -17.94
CA GLY A 339 -7.51 -5.22 -17.21
C GLY A 339 -8.66 -6.11 -16.73
N ASN A 340 -9.16 -7.00 -17.60
CA ASN A 340 -10.19 -7.99 -17.25
C ASN A 340 -9.70 -8.98 -16.19
N LEU A 341 -8.43 -9.38 -16.25
CA LEU A 341 -7.79 -10.20 -15.23
C LEU A 341 -7.78 -9.49 -13.87
N VAL A 342 -7.44 -8.20 -13.80
CA VAL A 342 -7.49 -7.41 -12.55
C VAL A 342 -8.91 -7.41 -11.97
N SER A 343 -9.92 -7.07 -12.79
CA SER A 343 -11.32 -7.01 -12.35
C SER A 343 -11.82 -8.36 -11.82
N SER A 344 -11.66 -9.42 -12.62
CA SER A 344 -12.12 -10.76 -12.27
C SER A 344 -11.39 -11.33 -11.04
N TYR A 345 -10.08 -11.07 -10.92
CA TYR A 345 -9.30 -11.51 -9.77
C TYR A 345 -9.80 -10.86 -8.47
N VAL A 346 -9.98 -9.53 -8.48
CA VAL A 346 -10.45 -8.80 -7.30
C VAL A 346 -11.87 -9.25 -6.93
N GLU A 347 -12.79 -9.34 -7.88
CA GLU A 347 -14.16 -9.81 -7.64
C GLU A 347 -14.24 -11.23 -7.06
N LYS A 348 -13.34 -12.12 -7.49
CA LYS A 348 -13.32 -13.50 -6.99
C LYS A 348 -12.71 -13.62 -5.61
N HIS A 349 -11.75 -12.75 -5.27
CA HIS A 349 -10.87 -12.94 -4.11
C HIS A 349 -10.97 -11.86 -3.03
N HIS A 350 -11.80 -10.83 -3.19
CA HIS A 350 -11.86 -9.68 -2.25
C HIS A 350 -12.18 -10.03 -0.78
N LYS A 351 -12.65 -11.25 -0.50
CA LYS A 351 -12.93 -11.75 0.87
C LYS A 351 -11.80 -12.60 1.46
N ASP A 352 -10.79 -12.97 0.67
CA ASP A 352 -9.68 -13.84 1.06
C ASP A 352 -8.40 -13.00 1.18
N ASN A 353 -8.03 -12.62 2.41
CA ASN A 353 -6.88 -11.76 2.69
C ASN A 353 -5.56 -12.32 2.14
N GLY A 354 -5.40 -13.65 2.13
CA GLY A 354 -4.18 -14.31 1.63
C GLY A 354 -4.04 -14.20 0.12
N LYS A 355 -5.14 -14.37 -0.63
CA LYS A 355 -5.14 -14.25 -2.09
C LYS A 355 -5.15 -12.79 -2.54
N ILE A 356 -6.01 -11.96 -1.96
CA ILE A 356 -6.23 -10.59 -2.43
C ILE A 356 -4.98 -9.70 -2.33
N PHE A 357 -4.01 -10.05 -1.48
CA PHE A 357 -2.68 -9.43 -1.44
C PHE A 357 -2.04 -9.29 -2.84
N MET A 358 -2.34 -10.21 -3.77
CA MET A 358 -1.79 -10.20 -5.12
C MET A 358 -2.45 -9.18 -6.07
N ALA A 359 -3.61 -8.60 -5.71
CA ALA A 359 -4.34 -7.67 -6.57
C ALA A 359 -3.49 -6.47 -7.03
N LYS A 360 -2.70 -5.89 -6.12
CA LYS A 360 -1.79 -4.77 -6.43
C LYS A 360 -0.75 -5.14 -7.50
N TYR A 361 -0.25 -6.38 -7.52
CA TYR A 361 0.74 -6.81 -8.51
C TYR A 361 0.12 -7.02 -9.90
N TYR A 362 -1.14 -7.46 -9.98
CA TYR A 362 -1.87 -7.47 -11.25
C TYR A 362 -2.09 -6.04 -11.77
N CYS A 363 -2.39 -5.09 -10.89
CA CYS A 363 -2.48 -3.67 -11.25
C CYS A 363 -1.13 -3.10 -11.72
N VAL A 364 -0.02 -3.46 -11.05
CA VAL A 364 1.34 -3.11 -11.48
C VAL A 364 1.62 -3.66 -12.88
N ARG A 365 1.25 -4.91 -13.16
CA ARG A 365 1.40 -5.50 -14.50
C ARG A 365 0.59 -4.73 -15.54
N LEU A 366 -0.66 -4.40 -15.24
CA LEU A 366 -1.49 -3.57 -16.12
C LEU A 366 -0.83 -2.21 -16.35
N HIS A 367 -0.41 -1.50 -15.31
CA HIS A 367 0.24 -0.20 -15.39
C HIS A 367 1.51 -0.23 -16.24
N ALA A 368 2.39 -1.21 -16.03
CA ALA A 368 3.62 -1.35 -16.78
C ALA A 368 3.36 -1.65 -18.26
N LEU A 369 2.47 -2.61 -18.57
CA LEU A 369 2.13 -2.97 -19.95
C LEU A 369 1.38 -1.84 -20.67
N PHE A 370 0.44 -1.19 -19.98
CA PHE A 370 -0.32 -0.05 -20.52
C PHE A 370 0.60 1.13 -20.78
N GLY A 371 1.50 1.44 -19.83
CA GLY A 371 2.51 2.49 -19.99
C GLY A 371 3.46 2.22 -21.16
N ALA A 372 3.97 0.98 -21.27
CA ALA A 372 4.82 0.58 -22.39
C ALA A 372 4.09 0.66 -23.75
N ALA A 373 2.84 0.20 -23.80
CA ALA A 373 2.00 0.29 -25.00
C ALA A 373 1.71 1.74 -25.40
N LEU A 374 1.43 2.60 -24.42
CA LEU A 374 1.20 4.04 -24.63
C LEU A 374 2.47 4.72 -25.15
N SER A 375 3.62 4.48 -24.51
CA SER A 375 4.93 4.97 -24.95
C SER A 375 5.27 4.52 -26.37
N LEU A 376 5.13 3.22 -26.66
CA LEU A 376 5.41 2.69 -28.00
C LEU A 376 4.48 3.29 -29.05
N GLY A 377 3.20 3.44 -28.74
CA GLY A 377 2.25 4.10 -29.64
C GLY A 377 2.60 5.57 -29.91
N LEU A 378 3.11 6.30 -28.92
CA LEU A 378 3.57 7.68 -29.11
C LEU A 378 4.82 7.74 -30.00
N VAL A 379 5.74 6.78 -29.84
CA VAL A 379 6.95 6.67 -30.69
C VAL A 379 6.60 6.31 -32.13
N ILE A 380 5.71 5.34 -32.35
CA ILE A 380 5.27 4.91 -33.69
C ILE A 380 4.48 6.01 -34.42
N ALA A 381 3.80 6.89 -33.69
CA ALA A 381 2.99 7.95 -34.27
C ALA A 381 3.80 9.12 -34.85
N ARG A 382 5.10 9.17 -34.61
CA ARG A 382 6.02 10.13 -35.22
C ARG A 382 6.53 9.60 -36.54
#